data_AF-A0A6G3D3Z2-F1
#
_entry.id   AF-A0A6G3D3Z2-F1
#
_cell.length_a   1.000
_cell.length_b   1.000
_cell.length_c   1.000
_cell.angle_alpha   90.00
_cell.angle_beta   90.00
_cell.angle_gamma   90.00
#
_symmetry.space_group_name_H-M   'P 1'
#
loop_
_entity.id
_entity.type
_entity.pdbx_description
1 polymer ?
#
loop_
_entity_poly.entity_id
_entity_poly.type
_entity_poly.pdbx_seq_one_letter_code
_entity_poly.pdbx_strand_id
1 'polypeptide(L)'
;MSPHDVDYSWLPDHQLHVVATLAHVDHTIDRALRLTHDYTERGPITFAEVVTGDRVEVVVKALAPLPEAVPRLMADTLTQLRAALEHTLYAEVEANLGRPLTDEEARGVEMPATTNSGALAKWFRDGRRRRLPPLHVGTPLAQRIERLQPFQRRDSDEHPLRLLAVHTNLAKHRTPAVAATRLGAVYPDNPRSDLTVALPLKPRPQPGDGLPLREGDVLASAPRGARIPFSVVPTVSLQRPHTGMWVIAAHELELLEHWVRTIAIPILVTGNYEVSPLPPQLDIAVGRADLRAELTMAGRTPAVVRARDRISAVVARAGLVEVLAPSPEGPEAETVRIWLDSLDDEAVVERAVRLGVVRDQPHELVKVYRELIAEALSRKERAPETSRTDGGEAQ
;
A
#
# COMPACT_ATOMS: atom_id res chain seq x y z
N MET A 1 23.26 8.47 -2.15
CA MET A 1 23.29 9.39 -1.00
C MET A 1 23.45 8.55 0.25
N SER A 2 24.38 8.89 1.14
CA SER A 2 24.45 8.24 2.45
C SER A 2 23.18 8.57 3.25
N PRO A 3 22.68 7.67 4.11
CA PRO A 3 21.46 7.89 4.89
C PRO A 3 21.49 9.11 5.84
N HIS A 4 22.64 9.78 5.97
CA HIS A 4 22.88 10.98 6.77
C HIS A 4 22.75 12.32 5.99
N ASP A 5 22.60 12.32 4.66
CA ASP A 5 22.48 13.56 3.87
C ASP A 5 21.02 13.90 3.50
N VAL A 6 20.11 13.79 4.47
CA VAL A 6 18.71 14.17 4.23
C VAL A 6 18.53 15.66 4.51
N ASP A 7 18.39 16.44 3.45
CA ASP A 7 18.16 17.88 3.53
C ASP A 7 16.69 18.23 3.23
N TYR A 8 16.03 18.85 4.22
CA TYR A 8 14.65 19.35 4.14
C TYR A 8 14.58 20.89 4.05
N SER A 9 15.70 21.57 3.81
CA SER A 9 15.76 23.03 3.64
C SER A 9 14.95 23.53 2.45
N TRP A 10 14.69 22.65 1.47
CA TRP A 10 13.85 22.95 0.30
C TRP A 10 12.38 23.20 0.64
N LEU A 11 11.88 22.70 1.77
CA LEU A 11 10.50 22.87 2.21
C LEU A 11 10.39 24.12 3.10
N PRO A 12 9.77 25.23 2.63
CA PRO A 12 9.64 26.46 3.41
C PRO A 12 8.59 26.32 4.53
N ASP A 13 8.63 27.21 5.51
CA ASP A 13 7.77 27.12 6.72
C ASP A 13 6.27 27.17 6.39
N HIS A 14 5.86 27.96 5.39
CA HIS A 14 4.46 28.01 4.97
C HIS A 14 3.95 26.69 4.37
N GLN A 15 4.86 25.78 4.00
CA GLN A 15 4.54 24.45 3.47
C GLN A 15 4.65 23.33 4.50
N LEU A 16 5.08 23.60 5.73
CA LEU A 16 5.23 22.56 6.76
C LEU A 16 3.93 21.79 7.04
N HIS A 17 2.78 22.43 6.83
CA HIS A 17 1.46 21.81 6.99
C HIS A 17 1.26 20.56 6.12
N VAL A 18 1.87 20.50 4.92
CA VAL A 18 1.68 19.37 3.99
C VAL A 18 2.26 18.07 4.53
N VAL A 19 3.28 18.15 5.40
CA VAL A 19 3.90 17.01 6.05
C VAL A 19 2.87 16.24 6.87
N ALA A 20 2.08 16.96 7.68
CA ALA A 20 1.05 16.35 8.51
C ALA A 20 -0.05 15.70 7.66
N THR A 21 -0.42 16.32 6.53
CA THR A 21 -1.37 15.72 5.57
C THR A 21 -0.83 14.41 4.96
N LEU A 22 0.43 14.39 4.54
CA LEU A 22 1.04 13.18 3.97
C LEU A 22 1.24 12.06 5.00
N ALA A 23 1.54 12.42 6.25
CA ALA A 23 1.60 11.44 7.35
C ALA A 23 0.22 10.86 7.67
N HIS A 24 -0.83 11.69 7.63
CA HIS A 24 -2.21 11.21 7.76
C HIS A 24 -2.59 10.25 6.63
N VAL A 25 -2.19 10.56 5.39
CA VAL A 25 -2.36 9.67 4.23
C VAL A 25 -1.67 8.33 4.48
N ASP A 26 -0.40 8.34 4.91
CA ASP A 26 0.36 7.11 5.19
C ASP A 26 -0.31 6.25 6.27
N HIS A 27 -0.76 6.87 7.38
CA HIS A 27 -1.52 6.16 8.42
C HIS A 27 -2.84 5.57 7.92
N THR A 28 -3.54 6.29 7.03
CA THR A 28 -4.80 5.83 6.44
C THR A 28 -4.58 4.65 5.50
N ILE A 29 -3.50 4.67 4.72
CA ILE A 29 -3.07 3.53 3.89
C ILE A 29 -2.76 2.31 4.77
N ASP A 30 -1.95 2.46 5.82
CA ASP A 30 -1.60 1.34 6.71
C ASP A 30 -2.86 0.71 7.31
N ARG A 31 -3.82 1.54 7.77
CA ARG A 31 -5.10 1.06 8.29
C ARG A 31 -5.92 0.32 7.25
N ALA A 32 -6.03 0.85 6.03
CA ALA A 32 -6.78 0.20 4.94
C ALA A 32 -6.18 -1.16 4.55
N LEU A 33 -4.84 -1.24 4.53
CA LEU A 33 -4.13 -2.46 4.18
C LEU A 33 -4.18 -3.52 5.29
N ARG A 34 -4.13 -3.12 6.57
CA ARG A 34 -4.38 -4.05 7.69
C ARG A 34 -5.78 -4.66 7.62
N LEU A 35 -6.82 -3.85 7.43
CA LEU A 35 -8.19 -4.37 7.29
C LEU A 35 -8.35 -5.29 6.08
N THR A 36 -7.65 -4.97 4.99
CA THR A 36 -7.61 -5.82 3.80
C THR A 36 -6.93 -7.16 4.10
N HIS A 37 -5.80 -7.12 4.80
CA HIS A 37 -5.08 -8.32 5.23
C HIS A 37 -5.94 -9.20 6.13
N ASP A 38 -6.51 -8.64 7.20
CA ASP A 38 -7.37 -9.35 8.15
C ASP A 38 -8.58 -9.98 7.43
N TYR A 39 -9.12 -9.32 6.41
CA TYR A 39 -10.18 -9.86 5.56
C TYR A 39 -9.69 -11.04 4.71
N THR A 40 -8.52 -10.94 4.09
CA THR A 40 -7.96 -12.01 3.26
C THR A 40 -7.50 -13.22 4.07
N GLU A 41 -6.97 -13.00 5.27
CA GLU A 41 -6.49 -14.04 6.19
C GLU A 41 -7.65 -14.94 6.67
N ARG A 42 -8.85 -14.38 6.83
CA ARG A 42 -10.06 -15.15 7.19
C ARG A 42 -10.56 -16.08 6.08
N GLY A 43 -9.91 -16.10 4.91
CA GLY A 43 -10.33 -16.93 3.78
C GLY A 43 -11.64 -16.46 3.18
N PRO A 44 -11.67 -15.32 2.45
CA PRO A 44 -12.91 -14.73 1.97
C PRO A 44 -13.60 -15.55 0.86
N ILE A 45 -12.93 -16.55 0.29
CA ILE A 45 -13.44 -17.37 -0.79
C ILE A 45 -13.78 -18.75 -0.23
N THR A 46 -15.04 -19.15 -0.38
CA THR A 46 -15.45 -20.54 -0.16
C THR A 46 -15.39 -21.28 -1.49
N PHE A 47 -14.78 -22.46 -1.50
CA PHE A 47 -14.65 -23.28 -2.70
C PHE A 47 -15.68 -24.42 -2.74
N ALA A 48 -15.98 -24.90 -3.93
CA ALA A 48 -16.64 -26.18 -4.17
C ALA A 48 -15.90 -26.96 -5.25
N GLU A 49 -15.94 -28.28 -5.16
CA GLU A 49 -15.48 -29.16 -6.21
C GLU A 49 -16.66 -29.57 -7.10
N VAL A 50 -16.53 -29.37 -8.40
CA VAL A 50 -17.52 -29.74 -9.41
C VAL A 50 -16.88 -30.73 -10.38
N VAL A 51 -17.52 -31.88 -10.58
CA VAL A 51 -17.04 -32.89 -11.53
C VAL A 51 -17.56 -32.55 -12.93
N THR A 52 -16.65 -32.26 -13.85
CA THR A 52 -16.96 -31.93 -15.25
C THR A 52 -16.24 -32.94 -16.14
N GLY A 53 -16.94 -34.01 -16.51
CA GLY A 53 -16.37 -35.11 -17.31
C GLY A 53 -15.29 -35.89 -16.57
N ASP A 54 -14.08 -35.90 -17.12
CA ASP A 54 -12.88 -36.54 -16.55
C ASP A 54 -12.08 -35.60 -15.65
N ARG A 55 -12.56 -34.37 -15.42
CA ARG A 55 -11.91 -33.37 -14.56
C ARG A 55 -12.74 -33.02 -13.33
N VAL A 56 -12.05 -32.53 -12.31
CA VAL A 56 -12.63 -31.88 -11.13
C VAL A 56 -12.20 -30.41 -11.18
N GLU A 57 -13.18 -29.53 -11.16
CA GLU A 57 -13.01 -28.08 -11.15
C GLU A 57 -13.21 -27.55 -9.74
N VAL A 58 -12.30 -26.71 -9.28
CA VAL A 58 -12.48 -25.94 -8.06
C VAL A 58 -13.12 -24.62 -8.45
N VAL A 59 -14.37 -24.44 -8.03
CA VAL A 59 -15.18 -23.26 -8.33
C VAL A 59 -15.38 -22.40 -7.08
N VAL A 60 -15.59 -21.11 -7.30
CA VAL A 60 -16.02 -20.19 -6.24
C VAL A 60 -17.45 -20.51 -5.86
N LYS A 61 -17.67 -21.02 -4.65
CA LYS A 61 -19.01 -21.29 -4.11
C LYS A 61 -19.64 -20.04 -3.52
N ALA A 62 -18.86 -19.27 -2.78
CA ALA A 62 -19.32 -18.05 -2.11
C ALA A 62 -18.14 -17.10 -1.90
N LEU A 63 -18.44 -15.80 -1.85
CA LEU A 63 -17.48 -14.75 -1.52
C LEU A 63 -17.98 -13.96 -0.31
N ALA A 64 -17.18 -13.90 0.75
CA ALA A 64 -17.47 -13.07 1.90
C ALA A 64 -17.44 -11.59 1.49
N PRO A 65 -18.39 -10.75 1.97
CA PRO A 65 -18.44 -9.35 1.59
C PRO A 65 -17.19 -8.61 2.05
N LEU A 66 -16.67 -7.72 1.20
CA LEU A 66 -15.58 -6.83 1.56
C LEU A 66 -16.05 -5.87 2.67
N PRO A 67 -15.29 -5.67 3.76
CA PRO A 67 -15.68 -4.72 4.79
C PRO A 67 -15.83 -3.31 4.22
N GLU A 68 -16.99 -2.68 4.44
CA GLU A 68 -17.34 -1.34 3.93
C GLU A 68 -16.36 -0.23 4.34
N ALA A 69 -15.58 -0.45 5.40
CA ALA A 69 -14.51 0.47 5.81
C ALA A 69 -13.35 0.52 4.79
N VAL A 70 -13.06 -0.57 4.09
CA VAL A 70 -11.95 -0.65 3.13
C VAL A 70 -12.11 0.34 1.96
N PRO A 71 -13.20 0.32 1.16
CA PRO A 71 -13.39 1.28 0.07
C PRO A 71 -13.48 2.74 0.54
N ARG A 72 -13.98 2.99 1.77
CA ARG A 72 -14.03 4.33 2.36
C ARG A 72 -12.65 4.86 2.71
N LEU A 73 -11.83 4.07 3.41
CA LEU A 73 -10.45 4.47 3.73
C LEU A 73 -9.61 4.68 2.46
N MET A 74 -9.84 3.88 1.41
CA MET A 74 -9.20 4.10 0.10
C MET A 74 -9.66 5.41 -0.54
N ALA A 75 -10.96 5.71 -0.53
CA ALA A 75 -11.49 6.98 -1.03
C ALA A 75 -10.98 8.19 -0.23
N ASP A 76 -10.90 8.07 1.10
CA ASP A 76 -10.37 9.10 1.99
C ASP A 76 -8.89 9.36 1.68
N THR A 77 -8.09 8.30 1.52
CA THR A 77 -6.68 8.40 1.12
C THR A 77 -6.51 9.18 -0.18
N LEU A 78 -7.27 8.83 -1.22
CA LEU A 78 -7.21 9.49 -2.53
C LEU A 78 -7.65 10.95 -2.46
N THR A 79 -8.64 11.24 -1.61
CA THR A 79 -9.13 12.60 -1.36
C THR A 79 -8.09 13.44 -0.63
N GLN A 80 -7.44 12.89 0.40
CA GLN A 80 -6.39 13.58 1.15
C GLN A 80 -5.13 13.80 0.32
N LEU A 81 -4.78 12.87 -0.58
CA LEU A 81 -3.70 13.08 -1.55
C LEU A 81 -3.98 14.25 -2.49
N ARG A 82 -5.22 14.38 -2.98
CA ARG A 82 -5.62 15.53 -3.79
C ARG A 82 -5.62 16.82 -2.96
N ALA A 83 -6.14 16.77 -1.74
CA ALA A 83 -6.14 17.90 -0.82
C ALA A 83 -4.72 18.39 -0.52
N ALA A 84 -3.74 17.49 -0.36
CA ALA A 84 -2.33 17.85 -0.17
C ALA A 84 -1.80 18.72 -1.32
N LEU A 85 -2.15 18.41 -2.58
CA LEU A 85 -1.77 19.23 -3.74
C LEU A 85 -2.46 20.59 -3.74
N GLU A 86 -3.74 20.61 -3.39
CA GLU A 86 -4.55 21.83 -3.36
C GLU A 86 -4.12 22.77 -2.21
N HIS A 87 -3.83 22.24 -1.03
CA HIS A 87 -3.28 22.99 0.11
C HIS A 87 -1.87 23.52 -0.20
N THR A 88 -1.01 22.70 -0.82
CA THR A 88 0.32 23.15 -1.27
C THR A 88 0.20 24.32 -2.24
N LEU A 89 -0.68 24.19 -3.24
CA LEU A 89 -0.93 25.25 -4.22
C LEU A 89 -1.50 26.51 -3.57
N TYR A 90 -2.45 26.36 -2.65
CA TYR A 90 -3.03 27.48 -1.88
C TYR A 90 -1.95 28.24 -1.12
N ALA A 91 -1.11 27.54 -0.37
CA ALA A 91 -0.03 28.15 0.40
C ALA A 91 1.04 28.80 -0.51
N GLU A 92 1.34 28.22 -1.68
CA GLU A 92 2.22 28.87 -2.66
C GLU A 92 1.61 30.17 -3.19
N VAL A 93 0.29 30.21 -3.44
CA VAL A 93 -0.37 31.44 -3.89
C VAL A 93 -0.31 32.52 -2.81
N GLU A 94 -0.62 32.21 -1.55
CA GLU A 94 -0.53 33.16 -0.44
C GLU A 94 0.88 33.69 -0.22
N ALA A 95 1.88 32.80 -0.23
CA ALA A 95 3.28 33.17 -0.08
C ALA A 95 3.74 34.12 -1.19
N ASN A 96 3.34 33.87 -2.45
CA ASN A 96 3.68 34.74 -3.57
C ASN A 96 2.91 36.08 -3.55
N LEU A 97 1.72 36.13 -2.91
CA LEU A 97 0.96 37.37 -2.73
C LEU A 97 1.44 38.21 -1.54
N GLY A 98 2.09 37.58 -0.55
CA GLY A 98 2.44 38.23 0.72
C GLY A 98 1.23 38.59 1.57
N ARG A 99 0.07 37.98 1.33
CA ARG A 99 -1.17 38.18 2.09
C ARG A 99 -2.07 36.94 2.04
N PRO A 100 -3.00 36.80 3.00
CA PRO A 100 -4.04 35.79 2.91
C PRO A 100 -4.96 35.99 1.70
N LEU A 101 -5.51 34.89 1.20
CA LEU A 101 -6.56 34.91 0.18
C LEU A 101 -7.91 35.31 0.78
N THR A 102 -8.71 36.05 0.00
CA THR A 102 -10.13 36.23 0.32
C THR A 102 -10.92 34.96 0.05
N ASP A 103 -12.09 34.80 0.66
CA ASP A 103 -12.98 33.64 0.42
C ASP A 103 -13.33 33.42 -1.07
N GLU A 104 -13.44 34.50 -1.86
CA GLU A 104 -13.70 34.39 -3.30
C GLU A 104 -12.47 33.85 -4.05
N GLU A 105 -11.28 34.36 -3.72
CA GLU A 105 -10.03 33.93 -4.33
C GLU A 105 -9.68 32.48 -3.95
N ALA A 106 -9.88 32.11 -2.67
CA ALA A 106 -9.66 30.77 -2.15
C ALA A 106 -10.43 29.70 -2.94
N ARG A 107 -11.70 29.98 -3.27
CA ARG A 107 -12.54 29.10 -4.12
C ARG A 107 -12.07 29.03 -5.59
N GLY A 108 -11.10 29.84 -5.99
CA GLY A 108 -10.49 29.81 -7.32
C GLY A 108 -9.24 28.94 -7.40
N VAL A 109 -8.65 28.58 -6.25
CA VAL A 109 -7.40 27.83 -6.14
C VAL A 109 -7.72 26.34 -6.03
N GLU A 110 -7.69 25.66 -7.17
CA GLU A 110 -7.96 24.22 -7.30
C GLU A 110 -6.91 23.61 -8.23
N MET A 111 -6.38 22.42 -7.96
CA MET A 111 -5.39 21.80 -8.86
C MET A 111 -6.07 21.31 -10.15
N PRO A 112 -5.73 21.84 -11.34
CA PRO A 112 -6.29 21.33 -12.58
C PRO A 112 -5.68 19.97 -12.94
N ALA A 113 -6.47 19.10 -13.57
CA ALA A 113 -6.04 17.81 -14.12
C ALA A 113 -6.42 17.71 -15.61
N THR A 114 -5.80 18.56 -16.43
CA THR A 114 -6.16 18.74 -17.85
C THR A 114 -5.42 17.77 -18.77
N THR A 115 -6.11 17.29 -19.80
CA THR A 115 -5.55 16.37 -20.81
C THR A 115 -5.11 17.06 -22.10
N ASN A 116 -5.17 18.40 -22.15
CA ASN A 116 -4.57 19.19 -23.22
C ASN A 116 -4.24 20.62 -22.75
N SER A 117 -3.27 21.25 -23.40
CA SER A 117 -2.78 22.60 -23.08
C SER A 117 -3.85 23.69 -23.26
N GLY A 118 -4.77 23.54 -24.22
CA GLY A 118 -5.86 24.49 -24.44
C GLY A 118 -6.84 24.57 -23.25
N ALA A 119 -7.14 23.44 -22.64
CA ALA A 119 -7.97 23.35 -21.44
C ALA A 119 -7.27 24.01 -20.23
N LEU A 120 -5.97 23.81 -20.08
CA LEU A 120 -5.18 24.50 -19.04
C LEU A 120 -5.17 26.01 -19.25
N ALA A 121 -4.95 26.47 -20.49
CA ALA A 121 -4.98 27.89 -20.81
C ALA A 121 -6.36 28.51 -20.53
N LYS A 122 -7.46 27.77 -20.77
CA LYS A 122 -8.81 28.18 -20.37
C LYS A 122 -8.95 28.25 -18.85
N TRP A 123 -8.38 27.28 -18.12
CA TRP A 123 -8.40 27.28 -16.65
C TRP A 123 -7.71 28.53 -16.07
N PHE A 124 -6.52 28.90 -16.56
CA PHE A 124 -5.83 30.12 -16.11
C PHE A 124 -6.59 31.42 -16.42
N ARG A 125 -7.35 31.47 -17.52
CA ARG A 125 -8.12 32.67 -17.93
C ARG A 125 -9.44 32.86 -17.18
N ASP A 126 -9.83 31.93 -16.33
CA ASP A 126 -11.04 32.05 -15.53
C ASP A 126 -11.02 33.31 -14.65
N GLY A 127 -12.18 33.97 -14.50
CA GLY A 127 -12.28 35.26 -13.84
C GLY A 127 -11.75 35.28 -12.40
N ARG A 128 -11.90 34.18 -11.65
CA ARG A 128 -11.40 34.08 -10.27
C ARG A 128 -9.88 34.04 -10.23
N ARG A 129 -9.27 33.25 -11.13
CA ARG A 129 -7.82 33.05 -11.20
C ARG A 129 -7.08 34.18 -11.91
N ARG A 130 -7.73 34.84 -12.86
CA ARG A 130 -7.18 36.01 -13.55
C ARG A 130 -6.85 37.17 -12.60
N ARG A 131 -7.51 37.24 -11.44
CA ARG A 131 -7.24 38.23 -10.39
C ARG A 131 -6.06 37.87 -9.50
N LEU A 132 -5.46 36.69 -9.64
CA LEU A 132 -4.35 36.21 -8.83
C LEU A 132 -3.06 36.25 -9.65
N PRO A 133 -2.19 37.26 -9.48
CA PRO A 133 -0.93 37.38 -10.20
C PRO A 133 -0.06 36.11 -10.20
N PRO A 134 0.07 35.35 -9.08
CA PRO A 134 0.87 34.12 -9.09
C PRO A 134 0.38 33.06 -10.10
N LEU A 135 -0.90 33.09 -10.48
CA LEU A 135 -1.51 32.15 -11.44
C LEU A 135 -1.56 32.70 -12.87
N HIS A 136 -0.94 33.84 -13.15
CA HIS A 136 -0.87 34.34 -14.53
C HIS A 136 0.00 33.43 -15.39
N VAL A 137 -0.38 33.26 -16.66
CA VAL A 137 0.39 32.43 -17.61
C VAL A 137 1.81 32.97 -17.72
N GLY A 138 2.80 32.08 -17.60
CA GLY A 138 4.21 32.41 -17.69
C GLY A 138 4.90 32.70 -16.36
N THR A 139 4.16 32.81 -15.25
CA THR A 139 4.78 32.88 -13.92
C THR A 139 5.44 31.55 -13.53
N PRO A 140 6.40 31.56 -12.59
CA PRO A 140 7.01 30.32 -12.10
C PRO A 140 5.97 29.31 -11.60
N LEU A 141 4.97 29.74 -10.82
CA LEU A 141 3.94 28.84 -10.31
C LEU A 141 3.04 28.29 -11.42
N ALA A 142 2.66 29.09 -12.42
CA ALA A 142 1.90 28.60 -13.56
C ALA A 142 2.66 27.53 -14.36
N GLN A 143 3.97 27.72 -14.57
CA GLN A 143 4.83 26.72 -15.22
C GLN A 143 4.94 25.42 -14.41
N ARG A 144 5.01 25.52 -13.07
CA ARG A 144 5.02 24.34 -12.18
C ARG A 144 3.70 23.55 -12.28
N ILE A 145 2.56 24.24 -12.28
CA ILE A 145 1.23 23.63 -12.48
C ILE A 145 1.17 22.94 -13.84
N GLU A 146 1.63 23.61 -14.90
CA GLU A 146 1.67 23.08 -16.26
C GLU A 146 2.49 21.79 -16.37
N ARG A 147 3.66 21.73 -15.73
CA ARG A 147 4.53 20.54 -15.70
C ARG A 147 3.91 19.32 -15.03
N LEU A 148 2.92 19.51 -14.16
CA LEU A 148 2.22 18.43 -13.47
C LEU A 148 0.99 17.94 -14.23
N GLN A 149 0.63 18.55 -15.36
CA GLN A 149 -0.60 18.20 -16.05
C GLN A 149 -0.50 16.87 -16.81
N PRO A 150 -1.59 16.08 -16.85
CA PRO A 150 -1.66 14.83 -17.59
C PRO A 150 -1.15 14.88 -19.03
N PHE A 151 -1.38 15.98 -19.77
CA PHE A 151 -0.93 16.13 -21.16
C PHE A 151 0.60 16.22 -21.33
N GLN A 152 1.36 16.37 -20.24
CA GLN A 152 2.82 16.32 -20.28
C GLN A 152 3.36 14.89 -20.49
N ARG A 153 2.49 13.87 -20.43
CA ARG A 153 2.85 12.47 -20.69
C ARG A 153 2.12 11.96 -21.93
N ARG A 154 2.76 11.00 -22.61
CA ARG A 154 2.17 10.28 -23.75
C ARG A 154 0.91 9.50 -23.33
N ASP A 155 0.93 8.92 -22.14
CA ASP A 155 -0.19 8.19 -21.57
C ASP A 155 -0.86 9.04 -20.49
N SER A 156 -1.79 9.90 -20.92
CA SER A 156 -2.46 10.84 -20.00
C SER A 156 -3.48 10.16 -19.08
N ASP A 157 -3.98 8.97 -19.45
CA ASP A 157 -4.97 8.23 -18.65
C ASP A 157 -4.32 7.51 -17.47
N GLU A 158 -3.04 7.15 -17.59
CA GLU A 158 -2.21 6.59 -16.52
C GLU A 158 -1.53 7.67 -15.66
N HIS A 159 -1.74 8.95 -15.96
CA HIS A 159 -1.09 10.03 -15.21
C HIS A 159 -1.63 10.10 -13.76
N PRO A 160 -0.79 10.11 -12.71
CA PRO A 160 -1.23 10.14 -11.32
C PRO A 160 -2.22 11.27 -10.97
N LEU A 161 -1.99 12.50 -11.47
CA LEU A 161 -2.93 13.61 -11.30
C LEU A 161 -4.30 13.35 -11.95
N ARG A 162 -4.34 12.66 -13.10
CA ARG A 162 -5.59 12.27 -13.76
C ARG A 162 -6.32 11.24 -12.90
N LEU A 163 -5.62 10.22 -12.45
CA LEU A 163 -6.14 9.15 -11.58
C LEU A 163 -6.73 9.73 -10.28
N LEU A 164 -5.98 10.59 -9.57
CA LEU A 164 -6.49 11.29 -8.39
C LEU A 164 -7.75 12.09 -8.70
N ALA A 165 -7.76 12.86 -9.80
CA ALA A 165 -8.92 13.66 -10.16
C ALA A 165 -10.16 12.82 -10.45
N VAL A 166 -10.04 11.71 -11.19
CA VAL A 166 -11.19 10.86 -11.51
C VAL A 166 -11.71 10.10 -10.30
N HIS A 167 -10.83 9.60 -9.42
CA HIS A 167 -11.22 8.90 -8.20
C HIS A 167 -11.94 9.84 -7.24
N THR A 168 -11.38 11.02 -6.99
CA THR A 168 -11.96 12.00 -6.06
C THR A 168 -13.27 12.59 -6.59
N ASN A 169 -13.38 12.84 -7.91
CA ASN A 169 -14.65 13.27 -8.50
C ASN A 169 -15.74 12.20 -8.37
N LEU A 170 -15.39 10.91 -8.53
CA LEU A 170 -16.35 9.82 -8.32
C LEU A 170 -16.80 9.77 -6.84
N ALA A 171 -15.85 9.82 -5.90
CA ALA A 171 -16.11 9.79 -4.47
C ALA A 171 -17.01 10.96 -4.02
N LYS A 172 -16.75 12.16 -4.54
CA LYS A 172 -17.52 13.38 -4.22
C LYS A 172 -18.98 13.31 -4.68
N HIS A 173 -19.25 12.66 -5.80
CA HIS A 173 -20.54 12.80 -6.49
C HIS A 173 -21.39 11.53 -6.57
N ARG A 174 -20.83 10.35 -6.30
CA ARG A 174 -21.54 9.08 -6.54
C ARG A 174 -21.42 8.10 -5.38
N THR A 175 -20.23 7.54 -5.17
CA THR A 175 -20.00 6.43 -4.23
C THR A 175 -18.51 6.41 -3.86
N PRO A 176 -18.13 5.91 -2.67
CA PRO A 176 -16.74 5.62 -2.35
C PRO A 176 -16.06 4.76 -3.44
N ALA A 177 -14.73 4.68 -3.41
CA ALA A 177 -13.97 3.97 -4.42
C ALA A 177 -14.55 2.57 -4.68
N VAL A 178 -14.79 2.23 -5.96
CA VAL A 178 -15.35 0.93 -6.34
C VAL A 178 -14.28 -0.11 -6.10
N ALA A 179 -14.44 -0.90 -5.04
CA ALA A 179 -13.49 -1.93 -4.63
C ALA A 179 -14.14 -3.32 -4.66
N ALA A 180 -13.36 -4.34 -5.00
CA ALA A 180 -13.83 -5.72 -4.99
C ALA A 180 -12.69 -6.71 -4.77
N THR A 181 -13.04 -7.87 -4.25
CA THR A 181 -12.13 -9.02 -4.14
C THR A 181 -11.92 -9.64 -5.52
N ARG A 182 -10.66 -9.94 -5.83
CA ARG A 182 -10.22 -10.57 -7.08
C ARG A 182 -9.30 -11.73 -6.79
N LEU A 183 -9.19 -12.61 -7.76
CA LEU A 183 -8.13 -13.62 -7.78
C LEU A 183 -6.80 -12.91 -8.05
N GLY A 184 -5.93 -12.85 -7.05
CA GLY A 184 -4.57 -12.36 -7.23
C GLY A 184 -3.73 -13.39 -7.98
N ALA A 185 -3.59 -14.57 -7.39
CA ALA A 185 -2.87 -15.69 -7.98
C ALA A 185 -3.36 -17.04 -7.47
N VAL A 186 -3.08 -18.08 -8.27
CA VAL A 186 -3.27 -19.49 -7.91
C VAL A 186 -1.96 -20.20 -8.18
N TYR A 187 -1.38 -20.81 -7.16
CA TYR A 187 -0.08 -21.47 -7.25
C TYR A 187 -0.25 -22.96 -6.97
N PRO A 188 0.03 -23.87 -7.93
CA PRO A 188 0.20 -25.26 -7.57
C PRO A 188 1.47 -25.40 -6.71
N ASP A 189 1.38 -26.14 -5.61
CA ASP A 189 2.54 -26.36 -4.75
C ASP A 189 3.62 -27.17 -5.48
N ASN A 190 3.18 -28.01 -6.44
CA ASN A 190 4.03 -28.65 -7.43
C ASN A 190 3.82 -28.03 -8.83
N PRO A 191 4.77 -27.24 -9.35
CA PRO A 191 4.66 -26.59 -10.66
C PRO A 191 4.57 -27.58 -11.84
N ARG A 192 4.91 -28.85 -11.64
CA ARG A 192 4.85 -29.91 -12.66
C ARG A 192 3.59 -30.76 -12.59
N SER A 193 2.59 -30.33 -11.81
CA SER A 193 1.32 -31.03 -11.70
C SER A 193 0.40 -30.79 -12.91
N ASP A 194 -0.55 -31.69 -13.14
CA ASP A 194 -1.57 -31.56 -14.21
C ASP A 194 -2.70 -30.56 -13.84
N LEU A 195 -2.41 -29.63 -12.93
CA LEU A 195 -3.34 -28.59 -12.51
C LEU A 195 -3.38 -27.46 -13.55
N THR A 196 -4.54 -27.26 -14.14
CA THR A 196 -4.82 -26.04 -14.91
C THR A 196 -5.36 -24.99 -13.95
N VAL A 197 -4.75 -23.81 -13.90
CA VAL A 197 -5.22 -22.70 -13.05
C VAL A 197 -5.81 -21.59 -13.90
N ALA A 198 -6.80 -20.89 -13.35
CA ALA A 198 -7.29 -19.64 -13.92
C ALA A 198 -6.13 -18.65 -14.02
N LEU A 199 -6.05 -17.94 -15.15
CA LEU A 199 -4.94 -17.03 -15.39
C LEU A 199 -4.95 -15.93 -14.32
N PRO A 200 -3.81 -15.71 -13.65
CA PRO A 200 -3.69 -14.62 -12.67
C PRO A 200 -3.85 -13.26 -13.35
N LEU A 201 -3.93 -12.22 -12.53
CA LEU A 201 -3.87 -10.84 -13.00
C LEU A 201 -2.69 -10.64 -13.95
N LYS A 202 -2.98 -10.24 -15.19
CA LYS A 202 -1.94 -9.91 -16.16
C LYS A 202 -1.10 -8.75 -15.60
N PRO A 203 0.24 -8.77 -15.77
CA PRO A 203 1.11 -7.66 -15.33
C PRO A 203 0.74 -6.29 -15.90
N ARG A 204 0.00 -6.26 -17.03
CA ARG A 204 -0.56 -5.06 -17.65
C ARG A 204 -2.02 -5.31 -18.00
N PRO A 205 -2.95 -5.14 -17.05
CA PRO A 205 -4.36 -5.38 -17.31
C PRO A 205 -4.88 -4.38 -18.36
N GLN A 206 -5.70 -4.86 -19.29
CA GLN A 206 -6.49 -4.06 -20.20
C GLN A 206 -7.90 -3.85 -19.64
N PRO A 207 -8.70 -2.93 -20.19
CA PRO A 207 -10.12 -2.85 -19.88
C PRO A 207 -10.80 -4.22 -20.04
N GLY A 208 -11.43 -4.70 -18.97
CA GLY A 208 -12.05 -6.03 -18.90
C GLY A 208 -11.16 -7.15 -18.33
N ASP A 209 -9.86 -6.92 -18.13
CA ASP A 209 -8.97 -7.90 -17.50
C ASP A 209 -9.15 -7.97 -15.98
N GLY A 210 -9.09 -9.20 -15.46
CA GLY A 210 -9.32 -9.54 -14.06
C GLY A 210 -10.59 -8.88 -13.54
N LEU A 211 -11.74 -9.40 -13.91
CA LEU A 211 -12.98 -8.92 -13.30
C LEU A 211 -12.99 -9.28 -11.80
N PRO A 212 -13.83 -8.60 -10.99
CA PRO A 212 -14.14 -9.07 -9.64
C PRO A 212 -14.50 -10.55 -9.66
N LEU A 213 -14.08 -11.27 -8.62
CA LEU A 213 -14.40 -12.68 -8.49
C LEU A 213 -15.91 -12.86 -8.29
N ARG A 214 -16.49 -13.85 -8.96
CA ARG A 214 -17.92 -14.17 -8.90
C ARG A 214 -18.15 -15.62 -8.48
N GLU A 215 -19.30 -15.87 -7.86
CA GLU A 215 -19.77 -17.23 -7.65
C GLU A 215 -19.90 -17.97 -8.99
N GLY A 216 -19.41 -19.21 -9.02
CA GLY A 216 -19.31 -20.03 -10.22
C GLY A 216 -18.01 -19.90 -11.01
N ASP A 217 -17.14 -18.91 -10.71
CA ASP A 217 -15.85 -18.79 -11.39
C ASP A 217 -14.98 -20.03 -11.11
N VAL A 218 -14.43 -20.64 -12.17
CA VAL A 218 -13.48 -21.76 -12.07
C VAL A 218 -12.09 -21.21 -11.77
N LEU A 219 -11.48 -21.66 -10.68
CA LEU A 219 -10.14 -21.22 -10.25
C LEU A 219 -9.04 -22.19 -10.64
N ALA A 220 -9.35 -23.49 -10.60
CA ALA A 220 -8.42 -24.54 -10.96
C ALA A 220 -9.19 -25.77 -11.46
N SER A 221 -8.52 -26.61 -12.23
CA SER A 221 -9.07 -27.85 -12.78
C SER A 221 -8.00 -28.92 -12.82
N ALA A 222 -8.30 -30.10 -12.30
CA ALA A 222 -7.38 -31.25 -12.24
C ALA A 222 -8.04 -32.52 -12.81
N PRO A 223 -7.27 -33.53 -13.25
CA PRO A 223 -7.83 -34.85 -13.58
C PRO A 223 -8.58 -35.46 -12.40
N ARG A 224 -9.68 -36.15 -12.68
CA ARG A 224 -10.49 -36.79 -11.64
C ARG A 224 -9.68 -37.84 -10.87
N GLY A 225 -9.79 -37.78 -9.55
CA GLY A 225 -9.05 -38.66 -8.64
C GLY A 225 -7.64 -38.19 -8.31
N ALA A 226 -7.12 -37.15 -8.98
CA ALA A 226 -5.87 -36.52 -8.58
C ALA A 226 -6.06 -35.71 -7.28
N ARG A 227 -5.05 -35.74 -6.40
CA ARG A 227 -4.95 -34.87 -5.23
C ARG A 227 -3.76 -33.95 -5.41
N ILE A 228 -4.01 -32.73 -5.86
CA ILE A 228 -2.97 -31.75 -6.14
C ILE A 228 -3.18 -30.57 -5.17
N PRO A 229 -2.27 -30.34 -4.22
CA PRO A 229 -2.37 -29.20 -3.33
C PRO A 229 -1.97 -27.92 -4.10
N PHE A 230 -2.67 -26.83 -3.78
CA PHE A 230 -2.44 -25.52 -4.37
C PHE A 230 -2.91 -24.42 -3.42
N SER A 231 -2.35 -23.24 -3.61
CA SER A 231 -2.63 -22.04 -2.83
C SER A 231 -3.38 -21.01 -3.66
N VAL A 232 -4.36 -20.33 -3.06
CA VAL A 232 -5.11 -19.22 -3.67
C VAL A 232 -4.82 -17.94 -2.90
N VAL A 233 -4.39 -16.90 -3.60
CA VAL A 233 -4.11 -15.58 -3.02
C VAL A 233 -5.17 -14.58 -3.48
N PRO A 234 -6.20 -14.30 -2.65
CA PRO A 234 -7.15 -13.23 -2.95
C PRO A 234 -6.47 -11.86 -2.83
N THR A 235 -6.94 -10.90 -3.62
CA THR A 235 -6.50 -9.50 -3.55
C THR A 235 -7.69 -8.55 -3.57
N VAL A 236 -7.54 -7.36 -3.00
CA VAL A 236 -8.53 -6.28 -3.14
C VAL A 236 -8.05 -5.32 -4.20
N SER A 237 -8.93 -4.98 -5.14
CA SER A 237 -8.64 -4.08 -6.24
C SER A 237 -9.62 -2.92 -6.31
N LEU A 238 -9.15 -1.81 -6.87
CA LEU A 238 -9.93 -0.62 -7.18
C LEU A 238 -10.25 -0.59 -8.67
N GLN A 239 -11.47 -0.19 -9.02
CA GLN A 239 -11.81 0.13 -10.40
C GLN A 239 -11.48 1.58 -10.70
N ARG A 240 -10.69 1.82 -11.75
CA ARG A 240 -10.43 3.15 -12.29
C ARG A 240 -11.68 3.69 -12.98
N PRO A 241 -12.24 4.83 -12.57
CA PRO A 241 -13.55 5.27 -13.03
C PRO A 241 -13.64 5.59 -14.54
N HIS A 242 -12.54 6.03 -15.15
CA HIS A 242 -12.51 6.46 -16.56
C HIS A 242 -12.23 5.33 -17.55
N THR A 243 -11.55 4.26 -17.13
CA THR A 243 -11.19 3.13 -18.01
C THR A 243 -11.92 1.84 -17.67
N GLY A 244 -12.53 1.75 -16.48
CA GLY A 244 -13.11 0.51 -15.96
C GLY A 244 -12.09 -0.56 -15.58
N MET A 245 -10.78 -0.26 -15.67
CA MET A 245 -9.70 -1.19 -15.33
C MET A 245 -9.65 -1.44 -13.82
N TRP A 246 -9.34 -2.67 -13.45
CA TRP A 246 -9.18 -3.08 -12.05
C TRP A 246 -7.72 -3.22 -11.69
N VAL A 247 -7.28 -2.45 -10.70
CA VAL A 247 -5.88 -2.39 -10.23
C VAL A 247 -5.79 -2.81 -8.77
N ILE A 248 -4.72 -3.49 -8.38
CA ILE A 248 -4.51 -3.88 -6.98
C ILE A 248 -4.47 -2.61 -6.14
N ALA A 249 -5.32 -2.52 -5.13
CA ALA A 249 -5.53 -1.29 -4.38
C ALA A 249 -4.23 -0.78 -3.74
N ALA A 250 -3.44 -1.69 -3.16
CA ALA A 250 -2.14 -1.36 -2.57
C ALA A 250 -1.18 -0.70 -3.58
N HIS A 251 -1.11 -1.20 -4.82
CA HIS A 251 -0.24 -0.64 -5.86
C HIS A 251 -0.73 0.72 -6.36
N GLU A 252 -2.05 0.90 -6.49
CA GLU A 252 -2.61 2.20 -6.90
C GLU A 252 -2.34 3.27 -5.83
N LEU A 253 -2.54 2.93 -4.54
CA LEU A 253 -2.25 3.84 -3.44
C LEU A 253 -0.75 4.16 -3.35
N GLU A 254 0.13 3.15 -3.48
CA GLU A 254 1.59 3.33 -3.52
C GLU A 254 2.01 4.29 -4.64
N LEU A 255 1.52 4.05 -5.86
CA LEU A 255 1.84 4.87 -7.03
C LEU A 255 1.47 6.34 -6.80
N LEU A 256 0.25 6.59 -6.33
CA LEU A 256 -0.29 7.94 -6.18
C LEU A 256 0.36 8.67 -5.01
N GLU A 257 0.51 8.00 -3.88
CA GLU A 257 1.18 8.55 -2.70
C GLU A 257 2.63 8.90 -2.99
N HIS A 258 3.36 7.97 -3.61
CA HIS A 258 4.75 8.16 -3.96
C HIS A 258 4.92 9.33 -4.94
N TRP A 259 4.08 9.41 -5.98
CA TRP A 259 4.13 10.52 -6.93
C TRP A 259 3.83 11.87 -6.29
N VAL A 260 2.83 11.96 -5.41
CA VAL A 260 2.49 13.21 -4.71
C VAL A 260 3.68 13.67 -3.85
N ARG A 261 4.24 12.76 -3.05
CA ARG A 261 5.33 13.02 -2.11
C ARG A 261 6.65 13.37 -2.79
N THR A 262 7.03 12.64 -3.83
CA THR A 262 8.38 12.71 -4.42
C THR A 262 8.45 13.59 -5.67
N ILE A 263 7.33 13.87 -6.33
CA ILE A 263 7.31 14.61 -7.60
C ILE A 263 6.42 15.84 -7.49
N ALA A 264 5.14 15.68 -7.16
CA ALA A 264 4.17 16.75 -7.30
C ALA A 264 4.41 17.91 -6.33
N ILE A 265 4.51 17.61 -5.03
CA ILE A 265 4.77 18.63 -4.00
C ILE A 265 6.12 19.32 -4.23
N PRO A 266 7.24 18.58 -4.42
CA PRO A 266 8.53 19.21 -4.76
C PRO A 266 8.46 20.15 -5.96
N ILE A 267 7.80 19.75 -7.06
CA ILE A 267 7.66 20.60 -8.25
C ILE A 267 6.83 21.84 -7.94
N LEU A 268 5.75 21.75 -7.15
CA LEU A 268 4.95 22.93 -6.79
C LEU A 268 5.74 23.93 -5.95
N VAL A 269 6.52 23.44 -4.97
CA VAL A 269 7.26 24.28 -4.02
C VAL A 269 8.53 24.86 -4.66
N THR A 270 9.34 24.03 -5.31
CA THR A 270 10.68 24.41 -5.76
C THR A 270 10.78 24.60 -7.27
N GLY A 271 9.90 23.95 -8.03
CA GLY A 271 10.05 23.79 -9.48
C GLY A 271 10.96 22.64 -9.89
N ASN A 272 11.47 21.83 -8.97
CA ASN A 272 12.19 20.59 -9.27
C ASN A 272 11.71 19.45 -8.36
N TYR A 273 11.98 18.19 -8.74
CA TYR A 273 11.69 17.01 -7.91
C TYR A 273 12.95 16.35 -7.34
N GLU A 274 14.15 16.81 -7.73
CA GLU A 274 15.43 16.33 -7.20
C GLU A 274 15.71 16.93 -5.82
N VAL A 275 14.89 16.56 -4.84
CA VAL A 275 14.99 16.97 -3.44
C VAL A 275 14.87 15.74 -2.55
N SER A 276 15.28 15.86 -1.28
CA SER A 276 15.08 14.78 -0.31
C SER A 276 13.59 14.52 -0.11
N PRO A 277 13.09 13.29 -0.32
CA PRO A 277 11.68 12.96 -0.13
C PRO A 277 11.21 13.21 1.30
N LEU A 278 10.02 13.79 1.45
CA LEU A 278 9.39 13.92 2.78
C LEU A 278 9.15 12.53 3.39
N PRO A 279 9.44 12.33 4.68
CA PRO A 279 9.31 11.02 5.30
C PRO A 279 7.82 10.63 5.39
N PRO A 280 7.45 9.37 5.08
CA PRO A 280 6.07 8.92 5.16
C PRO A 280 5.53 8.77 6.57
N GLN A 281 6.37 8.31 7.50
CA GLN A 281 5.93 7.92 8.83
C GLN A 281 6.29 8.99 9.85
N LEU A 282 5.41 9.98 9.99
CA LEU A 282 5.47 10.97 11.07
C LEU A 282 4.29 10.78 12.02
N ASP A 283 4.55 10.74 13.32
CA ASP A 283 3.50 10.69 14.32
C ASP A 283 2.83 12.06 14.52
N ILE A 284 1.69 12.23 13.87
CA ILE A 284 0.84 13.43 13.94
C ILE A 284 -0.17 13.40 15.10
N ALA A 285 -0.23 12.33 15.89
CA ALA A 285 -1.10 12.29 17.08
C ALA A 285 -0.49 13.07 18.25
N VAL A 286 0.82 13.30 18.23
CA VAL A 286 1.54 14.09 19.23
C VAL A 286 1.76 15.50 18.69
N GLY A 287 1.29 16.51 19.43
CA GLY A 287 1.60 17.91 19.13
C GLY A 287 3.10 18.19 19.27
N ARG A 288 3.74 18.74 18.23
CA ARG A 288 5.17 19.04 18.20
C ARG A 288 5.41 20.55 18.10
N ALA A 289 6.37 21.05 18.88
CA ALA A 289 6.76 22.46 18.84
C ALA A 289 7.61 22.81 17.61
N ASP A 290 8.45 21.88 17.16
CA ASP A 290 9.28 22.01 15.96
C ASP A 290 9.05 20.81 15.04
N LEU A 291 8.18 21.00 14.04
CA LEU A 291 7.87 19.97 13.06
C LEU A 291 9.06 19.66 12.14
N ARG A 292 9.97 20.62 11.93
CA ARG A 292 11.11 20.46 11.02
C ARG A 292 12.16 19.54 11.62
N ALA A 293 12.44 19.66 12.91
CA ALA A 293 13.34 18.75 13.63
C ALA A 293 12.85 17.29 13.53
N GLU A 294 11.54 17.08 13.67
CA GLU A 294 10.93 15.74 13.64
C GLU A 294 11.05 15.04 12.27
N LEU A 295 11.14 15.78 11.17
CA LEU A 295 11.34 15.20 9.84
C LEU A 295 12.61 14.34 9.77
N THR A 296 13.66 14.71 10.51
CA THR A 296 14.93 13.97 10.52
C THR A 296 14.83 12.64 11.26
N MET A 297 13.90 12.53 12.21
CA MET A 297 13.67 11.36 13.05
C MET A 297 12.52 10.47 12.54
N ALA A 298 11.70 10.98 11.63
CA ALA A 298 10.55 10.29 11.07
C ALA A 298 10.94 9.03 10.28
N GLY A 299 10.05 8.04 10.30
CA GLY A 299 10.26 6.77 9.61
C GLY A 299 10.18 6.95 8.08
N ARG A 300 11.06 6.23 7.39
CA ARG A 300 11.25 6.36 5.93
C ARG A 300 10.50 5.30 5.12
N THR A 301 9.99 4.26 5.78
CA THR A 301 9.32 3.14 5.13
C THR A 301 7.85 3.48 4.91
N PRO A 302 7.34 3.56 3.67
CA PRO A 302 5.94 3.84 3.39
C PRO A 302 5.01 2.73 3.89
N ALA A 303 3.76 3.07 4.17
CA ALA A 303 2.74 2.14 4.67
C ALA A 303 2.55 0.90 3.80
N VAL A 304 2.61 1.04 2.47
CA VAL A 304 2.47 -0.11 1.55
C VAL A 304 3.63 -1.10 1.71
N VAL A 305 4.85 -0.60 1.91
CA VAL A 305 6.03 -1.44 2.16
C VAL A 305 5.90 -2.11 3.51
N ARG A 306 5.56 -1.37 4.58
CA ARG A 306 5.33 -1.95 5.91
C ARG A 306 4.24 -3.01 5.91
N ALA A 307 3.17 -2.81 5.14
CA ALA A 307 2.11 -3.79 4.98
C ALA A 307 2.58 -5.06 4.25
N ARG A 308 3.41 -4.91 3.20
CA ARG A 308 4.04 -6.04 2.51
C ARG A 308 4.95 -6.83 3.45
N ASP A 309 5.79 -6.14 4.21
CA ASP A 309 6.71 -6.75 5.16
C ASP A 309 5.96 -7.53 6.24
N ARG A 310 4.85 -6.97 6.75
CA ARG A 310 3.94 -7.64 7.69
C ARG A 310 3.34 -8.93 7.11
N ILE A 311 2.85 -8.90 5.87
CA ILE A 311 2.31 -10.08 5.18
C ILE A 311 3.40 -11.13 5.02
N SER A 312 4.59 -10.72 4.57
CA SER A 312 5.75 -11.60 4.45
C SER A 312 6.13 -12.21 5.80
N ALA A 313 6.06 -11.44 6.88
CA ALA A 313 6.33 -11.92 8.22
C ALA A 313 5.29 -12.94 8.69
N VAL A 314 4.00 -12.74 8.44
CA VAL A 314 2.95 -13.73 8.76
C VAL A 314 3.21 -15.06 8.05
N VAL A 315 3.47 -15.02 6.74
CA VAL A 315 3.82 -16.21 5.94
C VAL A 315 5.09 -16.87 6.46
N ALA A 316 6.11 -16.08 6.78
CA ALA A 316 7.36 -16.56 7.34
C ALA A 316 7.17 -17.21 8.72
N ARG A 317 6.34 -16.64 9.62
CA ARG A 317 6.04 -17.25 10.93
C ARG A 317 5.42 -18.64 10.75
N ALA A 318 4.42 -18.77 9.89
CA ALA A 318 3.78 -20.05 9.61
C ALA A 318 4.78 -21.07 9.04
N GLY A 319 5.52 -20.69 7.99
CA GLY A 319 6.49 -21.57 7.35
C GLY A 319 7.64 -21.98 8.26
N LEU A 320 8.12 -21.08 9.13
CA LEU A 320 9.17 -21.40 10.10
C LEU A 320 8.69 -22.42 11.14
N VAL A 321 7.43 -22.34 11.60
CA VAL A 321 6.87 -23.36 12.50
C VAL A 321 6.81 -24.72 11.79
N GLU A 322 6.31 -24.76 10.56
CA GLU A 322 6.20 -25.99 9.77
C GLU A 322 7.55 -26.64 9.49
N VAL A 323 8.60 -25.82 9.28
CA VAL A 323 9.94 -26.31 8.98
C VAL A 323 10.67 -26.72 10.26
N LEU A 324 10.63 -25.92 11.33
CA LEU A 324 11.46 -26.13 12.52
C LEU A 324 10.86 -27.14 13.52
N ALA A 325 9.53 -27.24 13.62
CA ALA A 325 8.88 -28.09 14.63
C ALA A 325 8.98 -29.62 14.38
N PRO A 326 8.95 -30.12 13.12
CA PRO A 326 8.99 -31.57 12.88
C PRO A 326 10.34 -32.26 13.11
N SER A 327 11.40 -31.53 13.47
CA SER A 327 12.71 -32.16 13.70
C SER A 327 12.65 -33.09 14.93
N PRO A 328 13.23 -34.30 14.85
CA PRO A 328 13.34 -35.22 16.01
C PRO A 328 14.05 -34.60 17.22
N GLU A 329 14.98 -33.68 16.96
CA GLU A 329 15.74 -32.94 17.98
C GLU A 329 15.22 -31.50 18.15
N GLY A 330 14.10 -31.18 17.49
CA GLY A 330 13.54 -29.84 17.41
C GLY A 330 12.75 -29.43 18.65
N PRO A 331 12.60 -28.12 18.88
CA PRO A 331 11.69 -27.59 19.88
C PRO A 331 10.24 -27.96 19.53
N GLU A 332 9.39 -28.08 20.55
CA GLU A 332 7.95 -28.18 20.33
C GLU A 332 7.44 -27.00 19.49
N ALA A 333 6.43 -27.23 18.64
CA ALA A 333 5.84 -26.19 17.78
C ALA A 333 5.48 -24.92 18.57
N GLU A 334 5.00 -25.08 19.80
CA GLU A 334 4.64 -23.97 20.68
C GLU A 334 5.86 -23.14 21.11
N THR A 335 7.00 -23.79 21.36
CA THR A 335 8.25 -23.08 21.67
C THR A 335 8.72 -22.24 20.47
N VAL A 336 8.57 -22.77 19.24
CA VAL A 336 8.89 -22.02 18.02
C VAL A 336 7.96 -20.82 17.86
N ARG A 337 6.64 -20.98 18.07
CA ARG A 337 5.67 -19.88 18.01
C ARG A 337 6.00 -18.76 18.98
N ILE A 338 6.20 -19.09 20.26
CA ILE A 338 6.56 -18.11 21.30
C ILE A 338 7.84 -17.34 20.92
N TRP A 339 8.84 -18.06 20.39
CA TRP A 339 10.06 -17.41 19.90
C TRP A 339 9.78 -16.45 18.76
N LEU A 340 9.04 -16.86 17.72
CA LEU A 340 8.72 -16.04 16.56
C LEU A 340 7.81 -14.84 16.89
N ASP A 341 6.92 -14.98 17.87
CA ASP A 341 6.06 -13.90 18.36
C ASP A 341 6.86 -12.85 19.17
N SER A 342 8.04 -13.23 19.67
CA SER A 342 8.96 -12.32 20.36
C SER A 342 9.88 -11.52 19.42
N LEU A 343 9.78 -11.76 18.12
CA LEU A 343 10.53 -11.09 17.06
C LEU A 343 9.64 -10.09 16.33
N ASP A 344 10.21 -8.95 15.92
CA ASP A 344 9.54 -8.06 14.98
C ASP A 344 9.44 -8.68 13.57
N ASP A 345 8.64 -8.04 12.71
CA ASP A 345 8.36 -8.55 11.37
C ASP A 345 9.62 -8.67 10.50
N GLU A 346 10.55 -7.70 10.61
CA GLU A 346 11.81 -7.70 9.85
C GLU A 346 12.69 -8.89 10.26
N ALA A 347 12.87 -9.11 11.55
CA ALA A 347 13.65 -10.21 12.09
C ALA A 347 13.09 -11.57 11.66
N VAL A 348 11.77 -11.75 11.66
CA VAL A 348 11.15 -13.00 11.19
C VAL A 348 11.43 -13.23 9.72
N VAL A 349 11.22 -12.21 8.88
CA VAL A 349 11.46 -12.31 7.43
C VAL A 349 12.91 -12.64 7.14
N GLU A 350 13.86 -11.98 7.83
CA GLU A 350 15.29 -12.25 7.70
C GLU A 350 15.61 -13.74 7.93
N ARG A 351 15.02 -14.36 8.96
CA ARG A 351 15.25 -15.77 9.30
C ARG A 351 14.67 -16.73 8.27
N ALA A 352 13.49 -16.43 7.75
CA ALA A 352 12.91 -17.19 6.64
C ALA A 352 13.75 -17.06 5.36
N VAL A 353 14.24 -15.85 5.05
CA VAL A 353 15.13 -15.60 3.91
C VAL A 353 16.44 -16.37 4.06
N ARG A 354 17.06 -16.38 5.25
CA ARG A 354 18.27 -17.17 5.53
C ARG A 354 18.10 -18.64 5.16
N LEU A 355 16.99 -19.28 5.55
CA LEU A 355 16.68 -20.67 5.16
C LEU A 355 16.44 -20.80 3.64
N GLY A 356 15.72 -19.86 3.04
CA GLY A 356 15.43 -19.85 1.61
C GLY A 356 16.69 -19.79 0.73
N VAL A 357 17.68 -18.98 1.12
CA VAL A 357 18.94 -18.80 0.37
C VAL A 357 19.77 -20.08 0.31
N VAL A 358 19.78 -20.88 1.39
CA VAL A 358 20.57 -22.12 1.48
C VAL A 358 19.76 -23.37 1.12
N ARG A 359 18.52 -23.22 0.63
CA ARG A 359 17.58 -24.34 0.39
C ARG A 359 18.15 -25.44 -0.50
N ASP A 360 18.93 -25.07 -1.52
CA ASP A 360 19.51 -26.01 -2.48
C ASP A 360 20.93 -26.49 -2.05
N GLN A 361 21.37 -26.17 -0.83
CA GLN A 361 22.67 -26.50 -0.27
C GLN A 361 22.50 -27.33 1.02
N PRO A 362 22.38 -28.68 0.93
CA PRO A 362 21.95 -29.51 2.06
C PRO A 362 22.76 -29.33 3.36
N HIS A 363 24.09 -29.19 3.25
CA HIS A 363 24.95 -29.00 4.42
C HIS A 363 24.74 -27.64 5.10
N GLU A 364 24.66 -26.55 4.32
CA GLU A 364 24.39 -25.21 4.85
C GLU A 364 22.96 -25.09 5.39
N LEU A 365 21.99 -25.75 4.73
CA LEU A 365 20.61 -25.80 5.21
C LEU A 365 20.52 -26.44 6.60
N VAL A 366 21.16 -27.60 6.81
CA VAL A 366 21.20 -28.25 8.13
C VAL A 366 21.87 -27.37 9.18
N LYS A 367 22.92 -26.63 8.79
CA LYS A 367 23.61 -25.70 9.69
C LYS A 367 22.71 -24.54 10.12
N VAL A 368 22.11 -23.82 9.16
CA VAL A 368 21.18 -22.71 9.44
C VAL A 368 19.97 -23.21 10.26
N TYR A 369 19.47 -24.40 9.93
CA TYR A 369 18.37 -25.04 10.67
C TYR A 369 18.70 -25.24 12.15
N ARG A 370 19.88 -25.79 12.45
CA ARG A 370 20.36 -26.00 13.83
C ARG A 370 20.58 -24.67 14.57
N GLU A 371 21.11 -23.66 13.89
CA GLU A 371 21.28 -22.31 14.45
C GLU A 371 19.93 -21.72 14.88
N LEU A 372 18.90 -21.79 14.03
CA LEU A 372 17.58 -21.27 14.35
C LEU A 372 16.88 -22.05 15.47
N ILE A 373 17.06 -23.38 15.53
CA ILE A 373 16.58 -24.20 16.66
C ILE A 373 17.25 -23.77 17.97
N ALA A 374 18.57 -23.57 17.95
CA ALA A 374 19.31 -23.13 19.12
C ALA A 374 18.88 -21.73 19.58
N GLU A 375 18.64 -20.80 18.64
CA GLU A 375 18.07 -19.48 18.93
C GLU A 375 16.71 -19.61 19.66
N ALA A 376 15.79 -20.42 19.14
CA ALA A 376 14.47 -20.65 19.72
C ALA A 376 14.53 -21.24 21.14
N LEU A 377 15.37 -22.25 21.35
CA LEU A 377 15.56 -22.88 22.66
C LEU A 377 16.20 -21.93 23.68
N SER A 378 17.19 -21.14 23.28
CA SER A 378 17.87 -20.18 24.18
C SER A 378 16.92 -19.10 24.74
N ARG A 379 15.86 -18.75 23.99
CA ARG A 379 14.83 -17.82 24.44
C ARG A 379 13.90 -18.43 25.48
N LYS A 380 13.59 -19.72 25.37
CA LYS A 380 12.80 -20.45 26.37
C LYS A 380 13.50 -20.45 27.74
N GLU A 381 14.81 -20.62 27.77
CA GLU A 381 15.62 -20.62 29.00
C GLU A 381 15.73 -19.22 29.64
N ARG A 382 15.60 -18.15 28.85
CA ARG A 382 15.71 -16.76 29.32
C ARG A 382 14.38 -16.15 29.75
N ALA A 383 13.25 -16.75 29.42
CA ALA A 383 11.96 -16.30 29.93
C ALA A 383 11.95 -16.51 31.45
N PRO A 384 11.97 -15.44 32.28
CA PRO A 384 11.99 -15.60 33.72
C PRO A 384 10.70 -16.33 34.15
N GLU A 385 10.79 -17.16 35.20
CA GLU A 385 9.64 -17.78 35.88
C GLU A 385 8.76 -16.72 36.56
N THR A 386 8.22 -15.77 35.80
CA THR A 386 7.45 -14.63 36.30
C THR A 386 6.00 -14.97 36.68
N SER A 387 5.66 -16.24 36.90
CA SER A 387 4.28 -16.64 37.26
C SER A 387 4.19 -17.71 38.36
N ARG A 388 5.17 -17.79 39.25
CA ARG A 388 5.04 -18.50 40.54
C ARG A 388 5.30 -17.54 41.70
N THR A 389 4.49 -16.50 41.81
CA THR A 389 4.21 -15.88 43.11
C THR A 389 2.80 -16.26 43.49
N ASP A 390 2.73 -17.39 44.19
CA ASP A 390 1.89 -17.69 45.34
C ASP A 390 0.70 -16.75 45.56
N GLY A 391 -0.48 -17.31 45.36
CA GLY A 391 -1.60 -17.01 46.23
C GLY A 391 -1.22 -17.40 47.66
N GLY A 392 -0.69 -16.42 48.40
CA GLY A 392 -0.69 -16.45 49.85
C GLY A 392 -2.12 -16.25 50.33
N GLU A 393 -2.70 -17.33 50.83
CA GLU A 393 -3.91 -17.34 51.66
C GLU A 393 -3.85 -16.20 52.69
N ALA A 394 -4.91 -15.37 52.72
CA ALA A 394 -5.29 -14.64 53.92
C ALA A 394 -6.69 -15.09 54.30
N GLN A 395 -6.74 -15.73 55.47
CA GLN A 395 -7.91 -16.15 56.24
C GLN A 395 -8.83 -14.99 56.62
#